data_AF-A0A7V6AQH0-F1
#
_entry.id   AF-A0A7V6AQH0-F1
#
_cell.length_a   1.000
_cell.length_b   1.000
_cell.length_c   1.000
_cell.angle_alpha   90.00
_cell.angle_beta   90.00
_cell.angle_gamma   90.00
#
_symmetry.space_group_name_H-M   'P 1'
#
loop_
_entity.id
_entity.type
_entity.pdbx_description
1 polymer ?
#
loop_
_entity_poly.entity_id
_entity_poly.type
_entity_poly.pdbx_seq_one_letter_code
_entity_poly.pdbx_strand_id
1 'polypeptide(L)'
;MKKLILGIIIISIALLATGCCDSVEKAKDIAQTAKETSQTISRFSEDMAKLRDEDGGFKLTPARLDRFFTNYPIFVEIVSAHDERIDEIDEDFERAMVGMETLVKLDKDLRDAGINNPAEFYLTMGKVSAIFFYISSQEYLSEAQGQMAEAIEAMKEQLDSPDIPEEQKAMMREAIAEMEASAEETEDTELPDDITQNEIELVRRNFKRIAETMGIEIDEDEPPAGDIS
;
A
#
# COMPACT_ATOMS: atom_id res chain seq x y z
N MET A 1 17.74 29.46 -8.88
CA MET A 1 17.14 28.75 -10.04
C MET A 1 15.63 28.51 -9.90
N LYS A 2 15.10 27.98 -8.78
CA LYS A 2 13.64 27.76 -8.60
C LYS A 2 12.74 29.00 -8.82
N LYS A 3 13.16 30.20 -8.37
CA LYS A 3 12.42 31.46 -8.58
C LYS A 3 12.44 31.99 -10.02
N LEU A 4 13.40 31.53 -10.83
CA LEU A 4 13.60 31.97 -12.21
C LEU A 4 12.75 31.14 -13.20
N ILE A 5 12.58 29.85 -12.91
CA ILE A 5 11.71 28.95 -13.68
C ILE A 5 10.23 29.33 -13.50
N LEU A 6 9.81 29.66 -12.27
CA LEU A 6 8.44 30.11 -11.98
C LEU A 6 8.10 31.41 -12.75
N GLY A 7 9.06 32.33 -12.86
CA GLY A 7 8.88 33.59 -13.58
C GLY A 7 8.71 33.40 -15.09
N ILE A 8 9.44 32.46 -15.70
CA ILE A 8 9.36 32.19 -17.14
C ILE A 8 8.00 31.54 -17.50
N ILE A 9 7.50 30.62 -16.67
CA ILE A 9 6.19 29.98 -16.89
C ILE A 9 5.06 31.01 -16.82
N ILE A 10 5.09 31.93 -15.85
CA ILE A 10 4.09 33.00 -15.71
C ILE A 10 4.13 33.95 -16.93
N ILE A 11 5.31 34.27 -17.45
CA ILE A 11 5.48 35.14 -18.63
C ILE A 11 5.00 34.44 -19.91
N SER A 12 5.25 33.15 -20.06
CA SER A 12 4.77 32.36 -21.21
C SER A 12 3.25 32.23 -21.23
N ILE A 13 2.60 32.11 -20.06
CA ILE A 13 1.14 32.12 -19.93
C ILE A 13 0.56 33.51 -20.27
N ALA A 14 1.26 34.59 -19.87
CA ALA A 14 0.81 35.95 -20.15
C ALA A 14 0.89 36.35 -21.65
N LEU A 15 1.81 35.76 -22.43
CA LEU A 15 1.97 36.07 -23.86
C LEU A 15 0.91 35.39 -24.76
N LEU A 16 0.18 34.41 -24.26
CA LEU A 16 -0.94 33.76 -24.96
C LEU A 16 -2.29 34.47 -24.72
N ALA A 17 -2.33 35.51 -23.87
CA ALA A 17 -3.54 36.18 -23.40
C ALA A 17 -4.06 37.31 -24.33
N THR A 18 -3.85 37.23 -25.65
CA THR A 18 -4.45 38.16 -26.64
C THR A 18 -5.82 37.68 -27.17
N GLY A 19 -6.40 36.63 -26.55
CA GLY A 19 -7.81 36.23 -26.69
C GLY A 19 -8.58 36.50 -25.39
N CYS A 20 -9.30 37.62 -25.38
CA CYS A 20 -9.81 38.40 -24.24
C CYS A 20 -10.91 37.74 -23.38
N CYS A 21 -10.87 38.08 -22.08
CA CYS A 21 -11.83 37.80 -20.98
C CYS A 21 -11.74 36.41 -20.34
N ASP A 22 -12.13 35.33 -21.01
CA ASP A 22 -12.24 34.00 -20.37
C ASP A 22 -10.88 33.44 -19.92
N SER A 23 -9.80 33.78 -20.64
CA SER A 23 -8.44 33.35 -20.33
C SER A 23 -7.89 33.96 -19.04
N VAL A 24 -8.33 35.16 -18.65
CA VAL A 24 -7.86 35.84 -17.44
C VAL A 24 -8.56 35.29 -16.20
N GLU A 25 -9.84 34.95 -16.29
CA GLU A 25 -10.57 34.27 -15.21
C GLU A 25 -10.04 32.85 -15.00
N LYS A 26 -9.87 32.07 -16.07
CA LYS A 26 -9.22 30.76 -15.99
C LYS A 26 -7.81 30.83 -15.39
N ALA A 27 -7.01 31.83 -15.75
CA ALA A 27 -5.68 32.00 -15.16
C ALA A 27 -5.74 32.33 -13.64
N LYS A 28 -6.74 33.09 -13.18
CA LYS A 28 -6.95 33.35 -11.75
C LYS A 28 -7.38 32.08 -11.01
N ASP A 29 -8.29 31.31 -11.58
CA ASP A 29 -8.76 30.06 -11.00
C ASP A 29 -7.60 29.05 -10.88
N ILE A 30 -6.82 28.88 -11.95
CA ILE A 30 -5.60 28.05 -11.93
C ILE A 30 -4.61 28.54 -10.87
N ALA A 31 -4.38 29.85 -10.76
CA ALA A 31 -3.46 30.40 -9.77
C ALA A 31 -3.96 30.20 -8.32
N GLN A 32 -5.27 30.30 -8.10
CA GLN A 32 -5.89 30.07 -6.80
C GLN A 32 -5.82 28.58 -6.42
N THR A 33 -6.20 27.68 -7.33
CA THR A 33 -6.08 26.22 -7.14
C THR A 33 -4.63 25.86 -6.84
N ALA A 34 -3.66 26.34 -7.63
CA ALA A 34 -2.24 26.06 -7.41
C ALA A 34 -1.75 26.55 -6.03
N LYS A 35 -2.27 27.69 -5.55
CA LYS A 35 -1.97 28.21 -4.21
C LYS A 35 -2.55 27.32 -3.11
N GLU A 36 -3.81 26.92 -3.22
CA GLU A 36 -4.48 26.05 -2.26
C GLU A 36 -3.84 24.65 -2.23
N THR A 37 -3.51 24.09 -3.39
CA THR A 37 -2.76 22.85 -3.52
C THR A 37 -1.38 22.98 -2.87
N SER A 38 -0.63 24.04 -3.15
CA SER A 38 0.68 24.26 -2.52
C SER A 38 0.58 24.36 -0.99
N GLN A 39 -0.47 24.99 -0.46
CA GLN A 39 -0.71 25.08 0.98
C GLN A 39 -1.07 23.72 1.58
N THR A 40 -1.93 22.95 0.89
CA THR A 40 -2.32 21.59 1.27
C THR A 40 -1.12 20.66 1.30
N ILE A 41 -0.30 20.65 0.25
CA ILE A 41 0.94 19.86 0.18
C ILE A 41 1.92 20.26 1.28
N SER A 42 2.07 21.57 1.53
CA SER A 42 2.98 22.05 2.57
C SER A 42 2.52 21.61 3.96
N ARG A 43 1.22 21.74 4.25
CA ARG A 43 0.63 21.28 5.52
C ARG A 43 0.77 19.76 5.67
N PHE A 44 0.45 19.00 4.64
CA PHE A 44 0.61 17.55 4.63
C PHE A 44 2.06 17.15 4.90
N SER A 45 3.02 17.79 4.22
CA SER A 45 4.45 17.55 4.44
C SER A 45 4.90 17.89 5.87
N GLU A 46 4.39 18.96 6.45
CA GLU A 46 4.66 19.32 7.84
C GLU A 46 4.06 18.31 8.82
N ASP A 47 2.83 17.86 8.57
CA ASP A 47 2.14 16.85 9.39
C ASP A 47 2.92 15.53 9.33
N MET A 48 3.36 15.09 8.14
CA MET A 48 4.22 13.91 7.96
C MET A 48 5.53 14.03 8.73
N ALA A 49 6.18 15.19 8.70
CA ALA A 49 7.45 15.41 9.39
C ALA A 49 7.32 15.30 10.92
N LYS A 50 6.18 15.76 11.48
CA LYS A 50 5.91 15.66 12.94
C LYS A 50 5.57 14.24 13.40
N LEU A 51 5.15 13.37 12.48
CA LEU A 51 4.75 12.00 12.79
C LEU A 51 5.90 11.00 12.75
N ARG A 52 7.03 11.40 12.18
CA ARG A 52 8.27 10.61 12.14
C ARG A 52 9.01 10.71 13.48
N ASP A 53 9.62 9.62 13.89
CA ASP A 53 10.50 9.57 15.04
C ASP A 53 11.93 10.02 14.69
N GLU A 54 12.86 9.87 15.64
CA GLU A 54 14.26 10.32 15.51
C GLU A 54 15.00 9.66 14.34
N ASP A 55 14.60 8.44 13.96
CA ASP A 55 15.15 7.67 12.85
C ASP A 55 14.41 7.92 11.53
N GLY A 56 13.41 8.81 11.55
CA GLY A 56 12.59 9.15 10.39
C GLY A 56 11.45 8.15 10.14
N GLY A 57 11.21 7.20 11.06
CA GLY A 57 10.21 6.15 10.96
C GLY A 57 8.85 6.54 11.52
N PHE A 58 7.79 5.96 10.98
CA PHE A 58 6.44 6.08 11.53
C PHE A 58 6.09 4.84 12.35
N LYS A 59 5.83 5.03 13.65
CA LYS A 59 5.45 3.96 14.58
C LYS A 59 3.94 3.76 14.65
N LEU A 60 3.48 2.54 14.38
CA LEU A 60 2.12 2.14 14.64
C LEU A 60 1.92 1.94 16.15
N THR A 61 0.88 2.56 16.70
CA THR A 61 0.55 2.46 18.13
C THR A 61 -0.91 2.07 18.29
N PRO A 62 -1.33 1.49 19.43
CA PRO A 62 -2.73 1.14 19.66
C PRO A 62 -3.68 2.34 19.46
N ALA A 63 -3.30 3.53 19.96
CA ALA A 63 -4.11 4.73 19.83
C ALA A 63 -4.25 5.21 18.37
N ARG A 64 -3.23 5.04 17.53
CA ARG A 64 -3.30 5.35 16.10
C ARG A 64 -4.19 4.35 15.37
N LEU A 65 -4.08 3.08 15.73
CA LEU A 65 -4.90 2.01 15.15
C LEU A 65 -6.39 2.16 15.53
N ASP A 66 -6.71 2.54 16.76
CA ASP A 66 -8.09 2.83 17.17
C ASP A 66 -8.70 4.03 16.43
N ARG A 67 -7.90 5.08 16.19
CA ARG A 67 -8.32 6.20 15.35
C ARG A 67 -8.52 5.77 13.90
N PHE A 68 -7.65 4.91 13.37
CA PHE A 68 -7.82 4.34 12.04
C PHE A 68 -9.16 3.59 11.93
N PHE A 69 -9.49 2.70 12.86
CA PHE A 69 -10.78 1.98 12.84
C PHE A 69 -11.99 2.92 12.90
N THR A 70 -11.89 3.99 13.69
CA THR A 70 -12.97 4.97 13.81
C THR A 70 -13.14 5.78 12.52
N ASN A 71 -12.03 6.10 11.86
CA ASN A 71 -12.01 7.03 10.73
C ASN A 71 -12.12 6.33 9.37
N TYR A 72 -11.83 5.04 9.27
CA TYR A 72 -11.78 4.34 7.99
C TYR A 72 -13.12 4.33 7.24
N PRO A 73 -14.27 4.05 7.87
CA PRO A 73 -15.56 4.12 7.17
C PRO A 73 -15.85 5.53 6.62
N ILE A 74 -15.50 6.56 7.39
CA ILE A 74 -15.64 7.98 7.00
C ILE A 74 -14.74 8.28 5.80
N PHE A 75 -13.50 7.80 5.84
CA PHE A 75 -12.55 7.95 4.74
C PHE A 75 -13.07 7.29 3.45
N VAL A 76 -13.57 6.05 3.53
CA VAL A 76 -14.13 5.34 2.36
C VAL A 76 -15.31 6.11 1.77
N GLU A 77 -16.26 6.56 2.59
CA GLU A 77 -17.41 7.35 2.14
C GLU A 77 -16.97 8.62 1.39
N ILE A 78 -15.99 9.35 1.93
CA ILE A 78 -15.48 10.58 1.32
C ILE A 78 -14.75 10.27 0.02
N VAL A 79 -13.84 9.28 0.01
CA VAL A 79 -13.06 8.95 -1.20
C VAL A 79 -13.97 8.45 -2.32
N SER A 80 -14.94 7.58 -2.02
CA SER A 80 -15.90 7.10 -3.02
C SER A 80 -16.73 8.22 -3.64
N ALA A 81 -17.01 9.31 -2.90
CA ALA A 81 -17.69 10.48 -3.46
C ALA A 81 -16.82 11.30 -4.43
N HIS A 82 -15.50 11.10 -4.46
CA HIS A 82 -14.55 11.78 -5.34
C HIS A 82 -14.05 10.92 -6.52
N ASP A 83 -14.21 9.59 -6.45
CA ASP A 83 -13.61 8.61 -7.38
C ASP A 83 -14.18 8.69 -8.81
N GLU A 84 -15.46 9.05 -8.97
CA GLU A 84 -16.15 9.11 -10.26
C GLU A 84 -15.55 10.12 -11.27
N ARG A 85 -14.62 10.99 -10.85
CA ARG A 85 -14.18 12.15 -11.65
C ARG A 85 -12.85 12.01 -12.38
N ILE A 86 -11.98 11.08 -11.99
CA ILE A 86 -10.61 11.00 -12.52
C ILE A 86 -10.52 10.13 -13.77
N ASP A 87 -11.30 9.05 -13.83
CA ASP A 87 -11.27 8.07 -14.91
C ASP A 87 -11.92 8.56 -16.22
N GLU A 88 -12.70 9.65 -16.15
CA GLU A 88 -13.43 10.20 -17.31
C GLU A 88 -12.63 11.21 -18.15
N ILE A 89 -11.36 11.50 -17.80
CA ILE A 89 -10.57 12.58 -18.42
C ILE A 89 -9.46 12.01 -19.30
N ASP A 90 -9.56 12.20 -20.62
CA ASP A 90 -8.62 11.69 -21.63
C ASP A 90 -7.30 12.49 -21.73
N GLU A 91 -7.25 13.75 -21.29
CA GLU A 91 -6.07 14.62 -21.44
C GLU A 91 -5.17 14.67 -20.20
N ASP A 92 -3.85 14.46 -20.39
CA ASP A 92 -2.86 14.41 -19.32
C ASP A 92 -2.81 15.68 -18.43
N PHE A 93 -2.97 16.87 -19.05
CA PHE A 93 -2.91 18.14 -18.32
C PHE A 93 -4.19 18.40 -17.51
N GLU A 94 -5.37 18.15 -18.10
CA GLU A 94 -6.65 18.30 -17.40
C GLU A 94 -6.80 17.26 -16.29
N ARG A 95 -6.35 16.01 -16.52
CA ARG A 95 -6.30 14.96 -15.51
C ARG A 95 -5.39 15.36 -14.34
N ALA A 96 -4.24 15.98 -14.61
CA ALA A 96 -3.36 16.48 -13.56
C ALA A 96 -3.99 17.62 -12.75
N MET A 97 -4.69 18.56 -13.40
CA MET A 97 -5.39 19.66 -12.73
C MET A 97 -6.56 19.15 -11.87
N VAL A 98 -7.36 18.21 -12.39
CA VAL A 98 -8.45 17.58 -11.65
C VAL A 98 -7.93 16.73 -10.50
N GLY A 99 -6.81 16.02 -10.68
CA GLY A 99 -6.12 15.33 -9.58
C GLY A 99 -5.69 16.29 -8.46
N MET A 100 -5.13 17.45 -8.80
CA MET A 100 -4.76 18.47 -7.80
C MET A 100 -5.96 19.06 -7.07
N GLU A 101 -7.05 19.39 -7.78
CA GLU A 101 -8.29 19.89 -7.19
C GLU A 101 -8.92 18.84 -6.26
N THR A 102 -8.93 17.58 -6.70
CA THR A 102 -9.44 16.44 -5.92
C THR A 102 -8.65 16.25 -4.63
N LEU A 103 -7.31 16.36 -4.68
CA LEU A 103 -6.48 16.27 -3.48
C LEU A 103 -6.78 17.40 -2.46
N VAL A 104 -7.02 18.63 -2.93
CA VAL A 104 -7.36 19.75 -2.04
C VAL A 104 -8.74 19.54 -1.40
N LYS A 105 -9.73 19.13 -2.19
CA LYS A 105 -11.07 18.83 -1.68
C LYS A 105 -11.04 17.66 -0.71
N LEU A 106 -10.30 16.61 -1.03
CA LEU A 106 -10.16 15.44 -0.18
C LEU A 106 -9.51 15.79 1.17
N ASP A 107 -8.39 16.54 1.21
CA ASP A 107 -7.81 16.98 2.49
C ASP A 107 -8.80 17.80 3.32
N LYS A 108 -9.56 18.70 2.67
CA LYS A 108 -10.57 19.51 3.33
C LYS A 108 -11.71 18.65 3.89
N ASP A 109 -12.32 17.82 3.07
CA ASP A 109 -13.49 17.02 3.44
C ASP A 109 -13.13 16.02 4.55
N LEU A 110 -11.94 15.40 4.49
CA LEU A 110 -11.43 14.55 5.56
C LEU A 110 -11.30 15.32 6.88
N ARG A 111 -10.74 16.54 6.85
CA ARG A 111 -10.61 17.38 8.06
C ARG A 111 -11.95 17.83 8.59
N ASP A 112 -12.86 18.27 7.73
CA ASP A 112 -14.22 18.70 8.09
C ASP A 112 -15.03 17.54 8.71
N ALA A 113 -14.76 16.30 8.29
CA ALA A 113 -15.34 15.08 8.87
C ALA A 113 -14.63 14.58 10.15
N GLY A 114 -13.65 15.33 10.68
CA GLY A 114 -12.98 15.02 11.95
C GLY A 114 -11.67 14.25 11.82
N ILE A 115 -11.24 13.89 10.61
CA ILE A 115 -9.91 13.33 10.32
C ILE A 115 -8.91 14.48 10.25
N ASN A 116 -8.63 15.07 11.42
CA ASN A 116 -7.85 16.31 11.56
C ASN A 116 -6.37 16.17 11.17
N ASN A 117 -5.86 14.95 11.03
CA ASN A 117 -4.53 14.65 10.54
C ASN A 117 -4.59 13.55 9.47
N PRO A 118 -4.93 13.88 8.21
CA PRO A 118 -4.97 12.92 7.12
C PRO A 118 -3.62 12.21 6.91
N ALA A 119 -2.50 12.89 7.14
CA ALA A 119 -1.17 12.29 7.05
C ALA A 119 -0.98 11.12 8.03
N GLU A 120 -1.45 11.24 9.29
CA GLU A 120 -1.43 10.12 10.24
C GLU A 120 -2.30 8.96 9.75
N PHE A 121 -3.47 9.25 9.18
CA PHE A 121 -4.36 8.23 8.65
C PHE A 121 -3.70 7.46 7.50
N TYR A 122 -3.16 8.16 6.49
CA TYR A 122 -2.48 7.52 5.36
C TYR A 122 -1.24 6.72 5.79
N LEU A 123 -0.43 7.24 6.71
CA LEU A 123 0.72 6.49 7.24
C LEU A 123 0.29 5.25 8.02
N THR A 124 -0.79 5.36 8.81
CA THR A 124 -1.35 4.21 9.54
C THR A 124 -1.86 3.16 8.57
N MET A 125 -2.62 3.56 7.55
CA MET A 125 -3.13 2.67 6.51
C MET A 125 -1.98 1.96 5.78
N GLY A 126 -0.99 2.70 5.29
CA GLY A 126 0.17 2.11 4.61
C GLY A 126 0.94 1.14 5.49
N LYS A 127 1.13 1.46 6.77
CA LYS A 127 1.80 0.58 7.74
C LYS A 127 1.02 -0.70 8.01
N VAL A 128 -0.30 -0.57 8.22
CA VAL A 128 -1.20 -1.71 8.42
C VAL A 128 -1.19 -2.61 7.19
N SER A 129 -1.32 -2.06 5.98
CA SER A 129 -1.25 -2.83 4.73
C SER A 129 0.08 -3.56 4.55
N ALA A 130 1.21 -2.91 4.82
CA ALA A 130 2.52 -3.54 4.70
C ALA A 130 2.70 -4.70 5.68
N ILE A 131 2.30 -4.52 6.94
CA ILE A 131 2.36 -5.57 7.96
C ILE A 131 1.39 -6.71 7.62
N PHE A 132 0.19 -6.39 7.14
CA PHE A 132 -0.80 -7.38 6.71
C PHE A 132 -0.24 -8.23 5.57
N PHE A 133 0.33 -7.60 4.53
CA PHE A 133 0.99 -8.29 3.43
C PHE A 133 2.15 -9.17 3.93
N TYR A 134 2.98 -8.67 4.85
CA TYR A 134 4.04 -9.47 5.45
C TYR A 134 3.49 -10.71 6.16
N ILE A 135 2.46 -10.57 7.00
CA ILE A 135 1.83 -11.71 7.70
C ILE A 135 1.28 -12.72 6.70
N SER A 136 0.53 -12.28 5.70
CA SER A 136 -0.02 -13.16 4.66
C SER A 136 1.07 -13.84 3.84
N SER A 137 2.18 -13.15 3.57
CA SER A 137 3.32 -13.74 2.86
C SER A 137 4.01 -14.83 3.69
N GLN A 138 4.11 -14.65 5.01
CA GLN A 138 4.65 -15.66 5.92
C GLN A 138 3.75 -16.90 5.99
N GLU A 139 2.43 -16.72 6.01
CA GLU A 139 1.49 -17.84 5.99
C GLU A 139 1.58 -18.63 4.68
N TYR A 140 1.60 -17.92 3.54
CA TYR A 140 1.77 -18.53 2.23
C TYR A 140 3.12 -19.26 2.08
N LEU A 141 4.21 -18.66 2.56
CA LEU A 141 5.53 -19.30 2.55
C LEU A 141 5.54 -20.56 3.42
N SER A 142 4.94 -20.50 4.61
CA SER A 142 4.84 -21.66 5.49
C SER A 142 4.03 -22.80 4.87
N GLU A 143 2.94 -22.49 4.16
CA GLU A 143 2.14 -23.49 3.44
C GLU A 143 2.93 -24.08 2.27
N ALA A 144 3.58 -23.23 1.48
CA ALA A 144 4.43 -23.66 0.37
C ALA A 144 5.58 -24.56 0.85
N GLN A 145 6.20 -24.24 1.98
CA GLN A 145 7.22 -25.09 2.62
C GLN A 145 6.64 -26.44 3.06
N GLY A 146 5.42 -26.47 3.60
CA GLY A 146 4.72 -27.71 3.94
C GLY A 146 4.48 -28.60 2.71
N GLN A 147 3.91 -28.04 1.64
CA GLN A 147 3.69 -28.75 0.38
C GLN A 147 4.99 -29.22 -0.26
N MET A 148 6.07 -28.43 -0.15
CA MET A 148 7.40 -28.79 -0.63
C MET A 148 7.96 -30.00 0.15
N ALA A 149 7.80 -30.01 1.48
CA ALA A 149 8.22 -31.13 2.32
C ALA A 149 7.46 -32.42 1.97
N GLU A 150 6.14 -32.34 1.77
CA GLU A 150 5.33 -33.48 1.33
C GLU A 150 5.76 -34.02 -0.04
N ALA A 151 6.04 -33.13 -0.99
CA ALA A 151 6.54 -33.50 -2.31
C ALA A 151 7.92 -34.18 -2.25
N ILE A 152 8.82 -33.67 -1.40
CA ILE A 152 10.13 -34.27 -1.15
C ILE A 152 9.97 -35.70 -0.60
N GLU A 153 9.11 -35.90 0.40
CA GLU A 153 8.89 -37.24 0.97
C GLU A 153 8.26 -38.21 -0.03
N ALA A 154 7.28 -37.76 -0.83
CA ALA A 154 6.69 -38.59 -1.89
C ALA A 154 7.73 -39.01 -2.95
N MET A 155 8.68 -38.14 -3.29
CA MET A 155 9.78 -38.48 -4.19
C MET A 155 10.78 -39.45 -3.53
N LYS A 156 11.08 -39.27 -2.23
CA LYS A 156 11.93 -40.20 -1.47
C LYS A 156 11.32 -41.60 -1.43
N GLU A 157 10.01 -41.74 -1.21
CA GLU A 157 9.33 -43.04 -1.25
C GLU A 157 9.44 -43.72 -2.63
N GLN A 158 9.33 -42.95 -3.72
CA GLN A 158 9.48 -43.47 -5.06
C GLN A 158 10.91 -43.98 -5.36
N LEU A 159 11.94 -43.40 -4.74
CA LEU A 159 13.32 -43.87 -4.89
C LEU A 159 13.51 -45.33 -4.41
N ASP A 160 12.69 -45.78 -3.46
CA ASP A 160 12.71 -47.15 -2.95
C ASP A 160 12.00 -48.15 -3.86
N SER A 161 11.25 -47.68 -4.86
CA SER A 161 10.55 -48.54 -5.80
C SER A 161 11.53 -49.31 -6.70
N PRO A 162 11.44 -50.66 -6.80
CA PRO A 162 12.27 -51.44 -7.70
C PRO A 162 11.89 -51.26 -9.18
N ASP A 163 10.72 -50.69 -9.47
CA ASP A 163 10.18 -50.55 -10.82
C ASP A 163 10.67 -49.28 -11.54
N ILE A 164 11.31 -48.34 -10.81
CA ILE A 164 11.85 -47.10 -11.36
C ILE A 164 13.29 -47.32 -11.86
N PRO A 165 13.61 -46.99 -13.13
CA PRO A 165 14.99 -47.08 -13.65
C PRO A 165 15.97 -46.19 -12.89
N GLU A 166 17.23 -46.65 -12.74
CA GLU A 166 18.27 -45.89 -12.03
C GLU A 166 18.53 -44.48 -12.60
N GLU A 167 18.36 -44.28 -13.90
CA GLU A 167 18.46 -42.95 -14.53
C GLU A 167 17.38 -41.99 -14.02
N GLN A 168 16.15 -42.49 -13.84
CA GLN A 168 15.06 -41.69 -13.26
C GLN A 168 15.28 -41.44 -11.77
N LYS A 169 15.79 -42.44 -11.03
CA LYS A 169 16.17 -42.25 -9.62
C LYS A 169 17.27 -41.20 -9.45
N ALA A 170 18.23 -41.13 -10.37
CA ALA A 170 19.27 -40.11 -10.35
C ALA A 170 18.68 -38.70 -10.51
N MET A 171 17.77 -38.50 -11.48
CA MET A 171 17.07 -37.23 -11.67
C MET A 171 16.22 -36.85 -10.45
N MET A 172 15.55 -37.82 -9.83
CA MET A 172 14.74 -37.57 -8.63
C MET A 172 15.59 -37.17 -7.42
N ARG A 173 16.78 -37.77 -7.24
CA ARG A 173 17.72 -37.35 -6.18
C ARG A 173 18.23 -35.92 -6.39
N GLU A 174 18.49 -35.55 -7.64
CA GLU A 174 18.89 -34.18 -7.99
C GLU A 174 17.75 -33.18 -7.70
N ALA A 175 16.52 -33.48 -8.12
CA ALA A 175 15.35 -32.66 -7.84
C ALA A 175 15.09 -32.50 -6.33
N ILE A 176 15.21 -33.57 -5.53
CA ILE A 176 15.09 -33.50 -4.07
C ILE A 176 16.14 -32.55 -3.49
N ALA A 177 17.40 -32.67 -3.89
CA ALA A 177 18.48 -31.84 -3.37
C ALA A 177 18.27 -30.35 -3.71
N GLU A 178 17.75 -30.04 -4.91
CA GLU A 178 17.44 -28.67 -5.33
C GLU A 178 16.27 -28.08 -4.54
N MET A 179 15.24 -28.89 -4.24
CA MET A 179 14.11 -28.49 -3.40
C MET A 179 14.51 -28.31 -1.93
N GLU A 180 15.31 -29.20 -1.36
CA GLU A 180 15.84 -29.07 0.02
C GLU A 180 16.70 -27.80 0.16
N ALA A 181 17.56 -27.50 -0.82
CA ALA A 181 18.35 -26.26 -0.82
C ALA A 181 17.46 -25.01 -0.92
N SER A 182 16.41 -25.05 -1.75
CA SER A 182 15.46 -23.93 -1.88
C SER A 182 14.65 -23.70 -0.60
N ALA A 183 14.30 -24.77 0.12
CA ALA A 183 13.61 -24.67 1.40
C ALA A 183 14.48 -23.95 2.45
N GLU A 184 15.76 -24.30 2.55
CA GLU A 184 16.71 -23.64 3.47
C GLU A 184 16.88 -22.14 3.17
N GLU A 185 16.90 -21.74 1.89
CA GLU A 185 17.01 -20.31 1.51
C GLU A 185 15.79 -19.47 1.89
N THR A 186 14.61 -20.10 2.05
CA THR A 186 13.35 -19.39 2.35
C THR A 186 13.10 -19.15 3.84
N GLU A 187 13.83 -19.80 4.74
CA GLU A 187 13.68 -19.63 6.20
C GLU A 187 14.13 -18.24 6.68
N ASP A 188 15.04 -17.56 5.96
CA ASP A 188 15.63 -16.27 6.33
C ASP A 188 14.86 -15.06 5.72
N THR A 189 13.53 -15.07 5.77
CA THR A 189 12.75 -13.89 5.35
C THR A 189 12.87 -12.77 6.39
N GLU A 190 13.82 -11.87 6.17
CA GLU A 190 14.06 -10.72 7.06
C GLU A 190 12.85 -9.78 7.13
N LEU A 191 12.67 -9.18 8.32
CA LEU A 191 11.69 -8.11 8.51
C LEU A 191 12.09 -6.88 7.69
N PRO A 192 11.14 -6.20 7.02
CA PRO A 192 11.41 -4.89 6.44
C PRO A 192 11.96 -3.93 7.51
N ASP A 193 13.00 -3.17 7.17
CA ASP A 193 13.74 -2.29 8.09
C ASP A 193 12.86 -1.33 8.90
N ASP A 194 11.69 -0.97 8.36
CA ASP A 194 10.79 -0.03 8.99
C ASP A 194 9.76 -0.71 9.92
N ILE A 195 9.58 -2.03 9.87
CA ILE A 195 8.55 -2.77 10.64
C ILE A 195 9.17 -3.45 11.85
N THR A 196 8.63 -3.18 13.03
CA THR A 196 9.06 -3.82 14.27
C THR A 196 8.17 -5.01 14.66
N GLN A 197 8.74 -5.98 15.39
CA GLN A 197 8.01 -7.14 15.92
C GLN A 197 6.77 -6.75 16.73
N ASN A 198 6.87 -5.69 17.55
CA ASN A 198 5.76 -5.19 18.36
C ASN A 198 4.58 -4.70 17.49
N GLU A 199 4.86 -4.11 16.33
CA GLU A 199 3.83 -3.64 15.40
C GLU A 199 3.16 -4.81 14.68
N ILE A 200 3.93 -5.85 14.34
CA ILE A 200 3.39 -7.11 13.81
C ILE A 200 2.42 -7.74 14.82
N GLU A 201 2.83 -7.84 16.09
CA GLU A 201 1.96 -8.37 17.15
C GLU A 201 0.73 -7.49 17.41
N LEU A 202 0.85 -6.18 17.22
CA LEU A 202 -0.28 -5.26 17.31
C LEU A 202 -1.28 -5.52 16.17
N VAL A 203 -0.82 -5.67 14.94
CA VAL A 203 -1.67 -5.98 13.78
C VAL A 203 -2.28 -7.37 13.91
N ARG A 204 -1.49 -8.41 14.26
CA ARG A 204 -1.98 -9.78 14.48
C ARG A 204 -3.13 -9.83 15.49
N ARG A 205 -2.98 -9.17 16.64
CA ARG A 205 -4.05 -9.12 17.67
C ARG A 205 -5.31 -8.39 17.23
N ASN A 206 -5.22 -7.54 16.21
CA ASN A 206 -6.35 -6.80 15.66
C ASN A 206 -6.71 -7.27 14.24
N PHE A 207 -6.18 -8.40 13.78
CA PHE A 207 -6.24 -8.81 12.37
C PHE A 207 -7.68 -8.89 11.85
N LYS A 208 -8.56 -9.60 12.57
CA LYS A 208 -9.98 -9.68 12.26
C LYS A 208 -10.65 -8.31 12.16
N ARG A 209 -10.41 -7.44 13.16
CA ARG A 209 -10.96 -6.08 13.18
C ARG A 209 -10.44 -5.22 12.02
N ILE A 210 -9.17 -5.39 11.63
CA ILE A 210 -8.57 -4.72 10.47
C ILE A 210 -9.25 -5.19 9.19
N ALA A 211 -9.36 -6.50 8.98
CA ALA A 211 -10.00 -7.06 7.80
C ALA A 211 -11.47 -6.64 7.68
N GLU A 212 -12.24 -6.74 8.77
CA GLU A 212 -13.63 -6.25 8.84
C GLU A 212 -13.72 -4.76 8.51
N THR A 213 -12.83 -3.94 9.07
CA THR A 213 -12.80 -2.50 8.82
C THR A 213 -12.51 -2.20 7.35
N MET A 214 -11.58 -2.93 6.75
CA MET A 214 -11.13 -2.75 5.37
C MET A 214 -12.02 -3.45 4.34
N GLY A 215 -13.09 -4.15 4.78
CA GLY A 215 -13.95 -4.91 3.88
C GLY A 215 -13.24 -6.09 3.21
N ILE A 216 -12.18 -6.62 3.84
CA ILE A 216 -11.48 -7.82 3.37
C ILE A 216 -12.28 -9.03 3.87
N GLU A 217 -12.82 -9.80 2.95
CA GLU A 217 -13.43 -11.09 3.26
C GLU A 217 -12.33 -12.06 3.70
N ILE A 218 -12.41 -12.52 4.95
CA ILE A 218 -11.61 -13.66 5.43
C ILE A 218 -12.56 -14.85 5.37
N ASP A 219 -12.27 -15.83 4.51
CA ASP A 219 -12.98 -17.10 4.53
C ASP A 219 -12.64 -17.83 5.84
N GLU A 220 -13.55 -17.77 6.82
CA GLU A 220 -13.39 -18.45 8.12
C GLU A 220 -13.66 -19.97 8.02
N ASP A 221 -14.22 -20.43 6.91
CA ASP A 221 -14.66 -21.81 6.66
C ASP A 221 -13.71 -22.62 5.76
N GLU A 222 -12.65 -22.01 5.22
CA GLU A 222 -11.62 -22.79 4.53
C GLU A 222 -10.67 -23.34 5.62
N PRO A 223 -10.69 -24.65 5.93
CA PRO A 223 -9.65 -25.22 6.77
C PRO A 223 -8.30 -24.86 6.13
N PRO A 224 -7.22 -24.65 6.93
CA PRO A 224 -5.89 -24.47 6.33
C PRO A 224 -5.72 -25.58 5.30
N ALA A 225 -5.43 -25.20 4.05
CA ALA A 225 -5.42 -26.10 2.90
C ALA A 225 -4.33 -27.18 3.11
N GLY A 226 -4.69 -28.20 3.87
CA GLY A 226 -3.77 -29.17 4.45
C GLY A 226 -4.50 -30.38 5.03
N ASP A 227 -5.80 -30.52 4.75
CA ASP A 227 -6.53 -31.76 5.02
C ASP A 227 -7.09 -32.30 3.68
N ILE A 228 -6.16 -32.64 2.79
CA ILE A 228 -6.45 -33.50 1.63
C ILE A 228 -6.23 -34.94 2.10
N SER A 229 -7.24 -35.49 2.78
CA SER A 229 -7.29 -36.90 3.18
C SER A 229 -7.39 -37.84 1.99
#